data_AF-A0AAQ4EHM9-F1
#
_entry.id   AF-A0AAQ4EHM9-F1
#
_cell.length_a   1.000
_cell.length_b   1.000
_cell.length_c   1.000
_cell.angle_alpha   90.00
_cell.angle_beta   90.00
_cell.angle_gamma   90.00
#
_symmetry.space_group_name_H-M   'P 1'
#
loop_
_entity.id
_entity.type
_entity.pdbx_description
1 polymer ?
#
loop_
_entity_poly.entity_id
_entity_poly.type
_entity_poly.pdbx_seq_one_letter_code
_entity_poly.pdbx_strand_id
1 'polypeptide(L)'
;MESITRDMRCLPVAVSCPSWEQFEAGRCSRCGAKGSDCAVMGLYADRMKTSASGERMGRKLYLKTNDGHPFCLHQYQVAVQMSKTPKRAVWDAFGQLYLNMKGKFHIRLGKRPQDIRGGRRYTYYMTTREEVSDASELGLEWNNLDPEVDNRLFVHSVKLRPFDGFFKRGKKSLHHTLYCANNSYALPSGEEIFLQETDFCPEY
;
A
#
# COMPACT_ATOMS: atom_id res chain seq x y z
N MET A 1 -27.33 -0.18 2.04
CA MET A 1 -26.59 0.71 1.12
C MET A 1 -25.56 1.49 1.93
N GLU A 2 -24.29 1.07 1.87
CA GLU A 2 -23.23 1.62 2.74
C GLU A 2 -22.62 2.93 2.20
N SER A 3 -22.65 3.17 0.89
CA SER A 3 -22.16 4.44 0.31
C SER A 3 -23.04 5.67 0.67
N ILE A 4 -24.09 5.48 1.47
CA ILE A 4 -25.08 6.50 1.87
C ILE A 4 -24.84 6.98 3.30
N THR A 5 -24.06 6.25 4.11
CA THR A 5 -23.76 6.69 5.47
C THR A 5 -23.00 8.00 5.41
N ARG A 6 -23.49 9.05 6.09
CA ARG A 6 -22.83 10.38 6.23
C ARG A 6 -21.42 10.32 6.79
N ASP A 7 -21.01 9.13 7.24
CA ASP A 7 -19.71 8.85 7.77
C ASP A 7 -18.68 8.66 6.66
N MET A 8 -18.04 9.76 6.26
CA MET A 8 -16.95 9.79 5.26
C MET A 8 -15.64 9.15 5.77
N ARG A 9 -15.67 8.35 6.84
CA ARG A 9 -14.49 7.69 7.41
C ARG A 9 -13.84 6.69 6.45
N CYS A 10 -14.64 5.99 5.67
CA CYS A 10 -14.17 5.02 4.67
C CYS A 10 -14.84 5.30 3.31
N LEU A 11 -14.07 5.89 2.38
CA LEU A 11 -14.57 6.23 1.04
C LEU A 11 -14.21 5.12 0.04
N PRO A 12 -15.18 4.60 -0.74
CA PRO A 12 -14.91 3.59 -1.75
C PRO A 12 -14.29 4.24 -3.00
N VAL A 13 -13.00 4.56 -2.92
CA VAL A 13 -12.25 5.20 -4.00
C VAL A 13 -11.86 4.17 -5.06
N ALA A 14 -12.32 4.37 -6.28
CA ALA A 14 -11.99 3.62 -7.48
C ALA A 14 -10.85 4.28 -8.23
N VAL A 15 -9.95 3.48 -8.81
CA VAL A 15 -8.72 3.95 -9.46
C VAL A 15 -8.71 3.55 -10.92
N SER A 16 -8.35 4.47 -11.80
CA SER A 16 -8.23 4.23 -13.23
C SER A 16 -7.08 3.27 -13.49
N CYS A 17 -7.39 2.17 -14.16
CA CYS A 17 -6.38 1.20 -14.55
C CYS A 17 -6.74 0.57 -15.90
N PRO A 18 -5.77 0.08 -16.70
CA PRO A 18 -6.09 -0.59 -17.96
C PRO A 18 -6.85 -1.91 -17.76
N SER A 19 -6.52 -2.66 -16.71
CA SER A 19 -7.13 -3.95 -16.39
C SER A 19 -7.16 -4.24 -14.89
N TRP A 20 -8.00 -5.17 -14.48
CA TRP A 20 -8.09 -5.64 -13.10
C TRP A 20 -6.77 -6.25 -12.60
N GLU A 21 -6.08 -7.01 -13.46
CA GLU A 21 -4.80 -7.65 -13.13
C GLU A 21 -3.71 -6.61 -12.86
N GLN A 22 -3.68 -5.52 -13.64
CA GLN A 22 -2.74 -4.43 -13.41
C GLN A 22 -3.05 -3.65 -12.13
N PHE A 23 -4.33 -3.50 -11.81
CA PHE A 23 -4.78 -2.88 -10.57
C PHE A 23 -4.33 -3.71 -9.36
N GLU A 24 -4.58 -5.01 -9.37
CA GLU A 24 -4.18 -5.90 -8.29
C GLU A 24 -2.67 -6.09 -8.16
N ALA A 25 -1.92 -5.91 -9.25
CA ALA A 25 -0.46 -5.87 -9.22
C ALA A 25 0.11 -4.55 -8.67
N GLY A 26 -0.74 -3.59 -8.26
CA GLY A 26 -0.29 -2.30 -7.73
C GLY A 26 0.31 -1.36 -8.79
N ARG A 27 0.10 -1.63 -10.09
CA ARG A 27 0.64 -0.78 -11.17
C ARG A 27 -0.10 0.54 -11.28
N CYS A 28 -1.38 0.55 -10.92
CA CYS A 28 -2.24 1.73 -10.87
C CYS A 28 -2.41 2.17 -9.43
N SER A 29 -1.41 2.89 -8.93
CA SER A 29 -1.24 3.05 -7.49
C SER A 29 -1.36 4.49 -6.98
N ARG A 30 -1.85 5.40 -7.83
CA ARG A 30 -2.03 6.81 -7.45
C ARG A 30 -3.25 7.38 -8.14
N CYS A 31 -3.99 8.20 -7.40
CA CYS A 31 -4.85 9.18 -8.02
C CYS A 31 -3.95 10.27 -8.62
N GLY A 32 -4.11 10.55 -9.92
CA GLY A 32 -3.40 11.62 -10.61
C GLY A 32 -3.66 13.00 -9.97
N ALA A 33 -3.04 14.04 -10.54
CA ALA A 33 -3.13 15.39 -9.98
C ALA A 33 -4.58 15.80 -9.72
N LYS A 34 -4.86 16.28 -8.50
CA LYS A 34 -6.21 16.68 -8.04
C LYS A 34 -7.26 15.54 -8.10
N GLY A 35 -6.84 14.28 -8.04
CA GLY A 35 -7.74 13.14 -8.09
C GLY A 35 -8.18 12.74 -9.50
N SER A 36 -7.50 13.22 -10.56
CA SER A 36 -7.92 13.03 -11.95
C SER A 36 -8.11 11.56 -12.37
N ASP A 37 -7.43 10.63 -11.69
CA ASP A 37 -7.47 9.20 -12.00
C ASP A 37 -8.28 8.38 -10.99
N CYS A 38 -9.02 9.05 -10.10
CA CYS A 38 -9.84 8.39 -9.10
C CYS A 38 -11.27 8.91 -9.10
N ALA A 39 -12.22 8.03 -8.79
CA ALA A 39 -13.62 8.38 -8.57
C ALA A 39 -14.11 7.78 -7.26
N VAL A 40 -15.08 8.38 -6.58
CA VAL A 40 -15.79 7.70 -5.49
C VAL A 40 -16.90 6.86 -6.11
N MET A 41 -16.99 5.58 -5.75
CA MET A 41 -18.08 4.71 -6.18
C MET A 41 -19.34 4.99 -5.35
N GLY A 42 -20.51 4.95 -6.01
CA GLY A 42 -21.81 5.05 -5.35
C GLY A 42 -22.35 6.47 -5.30
N LEU A 43 -23.00 6.85 -4.20
CA LEU A 43 -23.83 8.06 -4.09
C LEU A 43 -23.08 9.35 -4.44
N TYR A 44 -21.79 9.44 -4.15
CA TYR A 44 -20.99 10.65 -4.36
C TYR A 44 -20.22 10.67 -5.69
N ALA A 45 -20.49 9.72 -6.60
CA ALA A 45 -19.82 9.65 -7.90
C ALA A 45 -20.09 10.88 -8.77
N ASP A 46 -21.28 11.47 -8.65
CA ASP A 46 -21.73 12.68 -9.35
C ASP A 46 -20.94 13.94 -8.96
N ARG A 47 -20.36 13.96 -7.74
CA ARG A 47 -19.57 15.09 -7.24
C ARG A 47 -18.16 15.14 -7.81
N MET A 48 -17.73 14.10 -8.51
CA MET A 48 -16.38 13.97 -9.06
C MET A 48 -16.32 14.59 -10.45
N LYS A 49 -15.54 15.67 -10.58
CA LYS A 49 -15.30 16.30 -11.89
C LYS A 49 -14.43 15.39 -12.74
N THR A 50 -15.03 14.64 -13.66
CA THR A 50 -14.30 13.88 -14.68
C THR A 50 -13.73 14.84 -15.73
N SER A 51 -12.47 15.24 -15.58
CA SER A 51 -11.71 16.09 -16.51
C SER A 51 -12.26 17.50 -16.77
N ALA A 52 -11.35 18.47 -16.91
CA ALA A 52 -11.66 19.82 -17.39
C ALA A 52 -12.06 19.87 -18.88
N SER A 53 -11.88 18.78 -19.64
CA SER A 53 -12.04 18.75 -21.10
C SER A 53 -13.39 18.22 -21.61
N GLY A 54 -14.34 17.83 -20.75
CA GLY A 54 -15.66 17.34 -21.19
C GLY A 54 -15.65 16.02 -21.99
N GLU A 55 -14.49 15.40 -22.21
CA GLU A 55 -14.39 14.07 -22.80
C GLU A 55 -14.86 13.02 -21.81
N ARG A 56 -16.10 12.56 -22.03
CA ARG A 56 -16.68 11.36 -21.45
C ARG A 56 -16.01 10.10 -22.01
N MET A 57 -14.70 9.97 -21.89
CA MET A 57 -14.05 8.69 -22.19
C MET A 57 -14.34 7.73 -21.04
N GLY A 58 -15.02 6.61 -21.34
CA GLY A 58 -15.37 5.55 -20.40
C GLY A 58 -14.14 4.88 -19.80
N ARG A 59 -13.58 5.51 -18.75
CA ARG A 59 -12.42 4.99 -18.03
C ARG A 59 -12.85 3.82 -17.15
N LYS A 60 -12.14 2.71 -17.27
CA LYS A 60 -12.30 1.58 -16.34
C LYS A 60 -11.63 1.95 -15.02
N LEU A 61 -12.44 1.93 -13.97
CA LEU A 61 -12.03 2.20 -12.60
C LEU A 61 -12.20 0.91 -11.79
N TYR A 62 -11.27 0.61 -10.90
CA TYR A 62 -11.28 -0.60 -10.08
C TYR A 62 -11.09 -0.26 -8.61
N LEU A 63 -11.75 -1.03 -7.75
CA LEU A 63 -11.57 -1.03 -6.29
C LEU A 63 -11.89 -2.42 -5.73
N LYS A 64 -11.49 -2.69 -4.49
CA LYS A 64 -11.94 -3.88 -3.75
C LYS A 64 -12.94 -3.48 -2.68
N THR A 65 -13.93 -4.35 -2.47
CA THR A 65 -14.83 -4.34 -1.32
C THR A 65 -14.57 -5.55 -0.46
N ASN A 66 -14.99 -5.49 0.80
CA ASN A 66 -14.96 -6.63 1.70
C ASN A 66 -15.98 -7.70 1.25
N ASP A 67 -15.84 -8.92 1.77
CA ASP A 67 -16.71 -10.07 1.47
C ASP A 67 -18.05 -10.05 2.23
N GLY A 68 -18.17 -9.22 3.26
CA GLY A 68 -19.39 -9.01 4.03
C GLY A 68 -19.48 -7.61 4.60
N HIS A 69 -20.62 -7.28 5.19
CA HIS A 69 -20.86 -5.98 5.82
C HIS A 69 -19.93 -5.77 7.05
N PRO A 70 -19.27 -4.60 7.20
CA PRO A 70 -19.22 -3.51 6.23
C PRO A 70 -18.39 -3.88 5.00
N PHE A 71 -18.93 -3.63 3.80
CA PHE A 71 -18.26 -3.85 2.50
C PHE A 71 -17.11 -2.86 2.26
N CYS A 72 -17.01 -1.79 3.06
CA CYS A 72 -15.95 -0.81 2.91
C CYS A 72 -14.57 -1.35 3.26
N LEU A 73 -13.56 -0.92 2.49
CA LEU A 73 -12.15 -1.20 2.73
C LEU A 73 -11.34 0.08 2.57
N HIS A 74 -10.42 0.31 3.50
CA HIS A 74 -9.38 1.32 3.37
C HIS A 74 -8.34 0.82 2.37
N GLN A 75 -8.01 1.64 1.38
CA GLN A 75 -7.14 1.26 0.28
C GLN A 75 -5.84 2.03 0.35
N TYR A 76 -4.71 1.33 0.18
CA TYR A 76 -3.39 1.92 0.25
C TYR A 76 -2.48 1.45 -0.89
N GLN A 77 -1.66 2.38 -1.37
CA GLN A 77 -0.42 2.04 -2.06
C GLN A 77 0.64 1.82 -0.99
N VAL A 78 1.24 0.64 -0.97
CA VAL A 78 2.39 0.32 -0.12
C VAL A 78 3.64 0.36 -0.98
N ALA A 79 4.64 1.14 -0.58
CA ALA A 79 5.95 1.13 -1.20
C ALA A 79 6.98 0.63 -0.17
N VAL A 80 7.55 -0.54 -0.42
CA VAL A 80 8.60 -1.12 0.41
C VAL A 80 9.95 -0.85 -0.25
N GLN A 81 10.83 -0.15 0.46
CA GLN A 81 12.18 0.16 0.03
C GLN A 81 13.16 -0.78 0.72
N MET A 82 13.91 -1.56 -0.05
CA MET A 82 15.02 -2.35 0.46
C MET A 82 16.26 -1.47 0.66
N SER A 83 17.03 -1.75 1.70
CA SER A 83 18.32 -1.09 1.97
C SER A 83 19.36 -1.49 0.93
N LYS A 84 20.33 -0.60 0.68
CA LYS A 84 21.45 -0.85 -0.24
C LYS A 84 22.61 -1.61 0.45
N THR A 85 22.49 -1.89 1.74
CA THR A 85 23.58 -2.26 2.65
C THR A 85 23.41 -3.70 3.18
N PRO A 86 24.53 -4.44 3.45
CA PRO A 86 25.92 -4.01 3.34
C PRO A 86 26.71 -4.80 2.29
N LYS A 87 27.06 -4.18 1.15
CA LYS A 87 28.27 -4.40 0.32
C LYS A 87 28.69 -5.84 -0.09
N ARG A 88 27.99 -6.89 0.30
CA ARG A 88 28.15 -8.28 -0.14
C ARG A 88 26.85 -8.65 -0.83
N ALA A 89 26.97 -9.16 -2.04
CA ALA A 89 25.85 -9.51 -2.89
C ALA A 89 24.83 -10.36 -2.12
N VAL A 90 23.74 -9.72 -1.66
CA VAL A 90 22.55 -10.44 -1.23
C VAL A 90 22.04 -11.08 -2.52
N TRP A 91 22.04 -12.40 -2.58
CA TRP A 91 21.44 -13.13 -3.69
C TRP A 91 19.99 -12.65 -3.86
N ASP A 92 19.50 -12.66 -5.09
CA ASP A 92 18.09 -12.34 -5.34
C ASP A 92 17.23 -13.27 -4.46
N ALA A 93 16.55 -12.71 -3.46
CA ALA A 93 15.76 -13.52 -2.54
C ALA A 93 14.38 -13.74 -3.16
N PHE A 94 14.02 -14.98 -3.45
CA PHE A 94 12.68 -15.28 -3.96
C PHE A 94 11.72 -15.56 -2.81
N GLY A 95 10.67 -14.74 -2.68
CA GLY A 95 9.80 -14.87 -1.52
C GLY A 95 8.56 -14.01 -1.56
N GLN A 96 7.83 -14.06 -0.44
CA GLN A 96 6.57 -13.37 -0.24
C GLN A 96 6.66 -12.44 0.97
N LEU A 97 6.32 -11.17 0.77
CA LEU A 97 6.26 -10.16 1.83
C LEU A 97 4.86 -10.11 2.46
N TYR A 98 4.83 -9.78 3.73
CA TYR A 98 3.63 -9.56 4.52
C TYR A 98 3.77 -8.27 5.32
N LEU A 99 2.67 -7.52 5.42
CA LEU A 99 2.56 -6.36 6.27
C LEU A 99 1.58 -6.68 7.38
N ASN A 100 1.88 -6.25 8.59
CA ASN A 100 1.02 -6.51 9.72
C ASN A 100 0.95 -5.32 10.67
N MET A 101 -0.19 -5.23 11.34
CA MET A 101 -0.50 -4.24 12.35
C MET A 101 -1.07 -5.01 13.54
N LYS A 102 -0.38 -4.91 14.68
CA LYS A 102 -0.63 -5.73 15.86
C LYS A 102 -2.12 -5.73 16.25
N GLY A 103 -2.72 -6.92 16.33
CA GLY A 103 -4.12 -7.11 16.71
C GLY A 103 -5.15 -6.61 15.67
N LYS A 104 -4.71 -6.17 14.49
CA LYS A 104 -5.57 -5.54 13.48
C LYS A 104 -5.55 -6.27 12.14
N PHE A 105 -4.38 -6.51 11.56
CA PHE A 105 -4.28 -7.28 10.32
C PHE A 105 -2.90 -7.95 10.16
N HIS A 106 -2.89 -9.01 9.37
CA HIS A 106 -1.70 -9.61 8.77
C HIS A 106 -2.08 -9.90 7.31
N ILE A 107 -1.46 -9.18 6.38
CA ILE A 107 -1.83 -9.23 4.96
C ILE A 107 -0.63 -9.54 4.07
N ARG A 108 -0.88 -10.31 3.02
CA ARG A 108 0.11 -10.60 1.98
C ARG A 108 0.28 -9.41 1.04
N LEU A 109 1.52 -8.97 0.81
CA LEU A 109 1.84 -7.93 -0.17
C LEU A 109 2.03 -8.52 -1.56
N GLY A 110 1.09 -8.23 -2.46
CA GLY A 110 1.09 -8.81 -3.80
C GLY A 110 0.42 -10.19 -3.86
N LYS A 111 0.18 -10.66 -5.09
CA LYS A 111 -0.52 -11.93 -5.34
C LYS A 111 0.38 -13.14 -5.36
N ARG A 112 1.60 -12.95 -5.83
CA ARG A 112 2.57 -14.01 -6.11
C ARG A 112 3.89 -13.64 -5.45
N PRO A 113 4.67 -14.65 -5.04
CA PRO A 113 6.05 -14.44 -4.67
C PRO A 113 6.85 -13.82 -5.82
N GLN A 114 7.96 -13.17 -5.48
CA GLN A 114 8.77 -12.41 -6.41
C GLN A 114 10.23 -12.34 -5.95
N ASP A 115 11.10 -11.95 -6.87
CA ASP A 115 12.50 -11.65 -6.56
C ASP A 115 12.60 -10.34 -5.77
N ILE A 116 13.30 -10.40 -4.64
CA ILE A 116 13.53 -9.29 -3.71
C ILE A 116 15.02 -9.02 -3.66
N ARG A 117 15.42 -7.97 -4.37
CA ARG A 117 16.78 -7.44 -4.43
C ARG A 117 16.99 -6.27 -3.47
N GLY A 118 18.18 -6.21 -2.88
CA GLY A 118 18.66 -5.05 -2.13
C GLY A 118 18.61 -3.76 -2.95
N GLY A 119 18.36 -2.63 -2.28
CA GLY A 119 18.26 -1.30 -2.88
C GLY A 119 17.04 -1.05 -3.78
N ARG A 120 16.27 -2.09 -4.14
CA ARG A 120 15.08 -1.94 -4.98
C ARG A 120 13.86 -1.51 -4.17
N ARG A 121 12.96 -0.82 -4.88
CA ARG A 121 11.64 -0.42 -4.38
C ARG A 121 10.57 -1.29 -4.99
N TYR A 122 9.71 -1.86 -4.15
CA TYR A 122 8.54 -2.63 -4.56
C TYR A 122 7.27 -1.87 -4.20
N THR A 123 6.24 -1.99 -5.03
CA THR A 123 4.98 -1.27 -4.87
C THR A 123 3.82 -2.25 -4.95
N TYR A 124 2.92 -2.18 -3.96
CA TYR A 124 1.78 -3.06 -3.82
C TYR A 124 0.51 -2.25 -3.64
N TYR A 125 -0.59 -2.87 -4.05
CA TYR A 125 -1.93 -2.44 -3.66
C TYR A 125 -2.39 -3.32 -2.50
N MET A 126 -2.87 -2.70 -1.42
CA MET A 126 -3.46 -3.41 -0.29
C MET A 126 -4.77 -2.78 0.16
N THR A 127 -5.56 -3.60 0.84
CA THR A 127 -6.81 -3.17 1.46
C THR A 127 -6.92 -3.69 2.89
N THR A 128 -7.42 -2.86 3.80
CA THR A 128 -7.63 -3.20 5.21
C THR A 128 -9.02 -2.78 5.66
N ARG A 129 -9.57 -3.46 6.67
CA ARG A 129 -10.83 -3.04 7.31
C ARG A 129 -10.63 -1.86 8.27
N GLU A 130 -9.42 -1.71 8.77
CA GLU A 130 -9.02 -0.70 9.76
C GLU A 130 -8.13 0.35 9.10
N GLU A 131 -8.25 1.62 9.51
CA GLU A 131 -7.40 2.69 9.02
C GLU A 131 -5.98 2.55 9.60
N VAL A 132 -4.97 2.58 8.73
CA VAL A 132 -3.55 2.39 9.12
C VAL A 132 -2.93 3.66 9.72
N SER A 133 -3.54 4.83 9.50
CA SER A 133 -3.02 6.13 9.95
C SER A 133 -2.90 6.27 11.46
N ASP A 134 -3.54 5.38 12.22
CA ASP A 134 -3.52 5.41 13.68
C ASP A 134 -2.37 4.58 14.27
N ALA A 135 -1.58 3.90 13.42
CA ALA A 135 -0.49 3.05 13.85
C ALA A 135 0.84 3.81 13.91
N SER A 136 1.42 3.91 15.10
CA SER A 136 2.78 4.41 15.31
C SER A 136 3.87 3.42 14.87
N GLU A 137 3.49 2.16 14.66
CA GLU A 137 4.39 1.06 14.33
C GLU A 137 3.72 0.11 13.34
N LEU A 138 4.50 -0.44 12.42
CA LEU A 138 4.06 -1.49 11.51
C LEU A 138 5.06 -2.63 11.48
N GLY A 139 4.53 -3.85 11.48
CA GLY A 139 5.31 -5.03 11.26
C GLY A 139 5.52 -5.32 9.77
N LEU A 140 6.68 -5.86 9.44
CA LEU A 140 6.98 -6.43 8.15
C LEU A 140 7.62 -7.81 8.35
N GLU A 141 7.02 -8.80 7.69
CA GLU A 141 7.47 -10.19 7.67
C GLU A 141 7.74 -10.60 6.21
N TRP A 142 8.59 -11.59 6.01
CA TRP A 142 8.71 -12.24 4.72
C TRP A 142 8.99 -13.73 4.87
N ASN A 143 8.56 -14.50 3.86
CA ASN A 143 8.85 -15.92 3.76
C ASN A 143 9.73 -16.19 2.54
N ASN A 144 10.88 -16.80 2.79
CA ASN A 144 11.76 -17.33 1.77
C ASN A 144 11.15 -18.59 1.15
N LEU A 145 11.09 -18.61 -0.17
CA LEU A 145 10.61 -19.76 -0.94
C LEU A 145 11.73 -20.45 -1.73
N ASP A 146 12.97 -20.02 -1.52
CA ASP A 146 14.17 -20.73 -1.96
C ASP A 146 14.78 -21.46 -0.74
N PRO A 147 14.54 -22.78 -0.60
CA PRO A 147 14.99 -23.55 0.56
C PRO A 147 16.51 -23.76 0.60
N GLU A 148 17.23 -23.49 -0.48
CA GLU A 148 18.68 -23.74 -0.57
C GLU A 148 19.51 -22.56 -0.05
N VAL A 149 18.89 -21.39 0.12
CA VAL A 149 19.60 -20.14 0.43
C VAL A 149 19.05 -19.52 1.71
N ASP A 150 19.88 -19.38 2.75
CA ASP A 150 19.54 -18.57 3.94
C ASP A 150 19.65 -17.07 3.62
N ASN A 151 18.68 -16.57 2.85
CA ASN A 151 18.58 -15.17 2.50
C ASN A 151 18.09 -14.36 3.72
N ARG A 152 18.56 -13.11 3.82
CA ARG A 152 18.07 -12.13 4.79
C ARG A 152 17.78 -10.82 4.09
N LEU A 153 16.67 -10.18 4.44
CA LEU A 153 16.29 -8.91 3.86
C LEU A 153 16.76 -7.75 4.72
N PHE A 154 17.35 -6.74 4.09
CA PHE A 154 17.58 -5.45 4.74
C PHE A 154 16.53 -4.49 4.23
N VAL A 155 15.62 -4.10 5.11
CA VAL A 155 14.55 -3.16 4.79
C VAL A 155 14.96 -1.79 5.24
N HIS A 156 14.69 -0.79 4.41
CA HIS A 156 14.93 0.61 4.74
C HIS A 156 13.64 1.26 5.24
N SER A 157 12.56 1.14 4.46
CA SER A 157 11.30 1.78 4.82
C SER A 157 10.07 1.21 4.14
N VAL A 158 8.92 1.46 4.76
CA VAL A 158 7.59 1.22 4.21
C VAL A 158 6.86 2.56 4.15
N LYS A 159 6.43 2.96 2.95
CA LYS A 159 5.61 4.15 2.74
C LYS A 159 4.19 3.74 2.35
N LEU A 160 3.21 4.20 3.11
CA LEU A 160 1.79 3.95 2.90
C LEU A 160 1.11 5.20 2.38
N ARG A 161 0.43 5.12 1.25
CA ARG A 161 -0.35 6.22 0.69
C ARG A 161 -1.83 5.84 0.63
N PRO A 162 -2.71 6.49 1.40
CA PRO A 162 -4.14 6.26 1.30
C PRO A 162 -4.69 6.81 -0.03
N PHE A 163 -5.66 6.11 -0.62
CA PHE A 163 -6.32 6.55 -1.85
C PHE A 163 -7.37 7.64 -1.62
N ASP A 164 -7.92 7.74 -0.42
CA ASP A 164 -8.93 8.72 -0.03
C ASP A 164 -8.35 10.05 0.50
N GLY A 165 -7.01 10.16 0.58
CA GLY A 165 -6.33 11.35 1.11
C GLY A 165 -6.65 12.65 0.36
N PHE A 166 -7.09 12.58 -0.90
CA PHE A 166 -7.54 13.76 -1.67
C PHE A 166 -8.94 14.26 -1.27
N PHE A 167 -9.76 13.39 -0.67
CA PHE A 167 -11.16 13.68 -0.36
C PHE A 167 -11.36 14.06 1.11
N LYS A 168 -10.43 13.69 2.00
CA LYS A 168 -10.43 14.11 3.41
C LYS A 168 -9.94 15.57 3.54
N ARG A 169 -10.74 16.46 4.15
CA ARG A 169 -10.36 17.87 4.44
C ARG A 169 -9.74 17.96 5.85
N GLY A 170 -8.50 18.46 6.00
CA GLY A 170 -7.88 18.74 7.31
C GLY A 170 -6.34 18.89 7.29
N LYS A 171 -5.76 19.54 8.32
CA LYS A 171 -4.32 19.86 8.45
C LYS A 171 -3.36 18.65 8.55
N LYS A 172 -3.89 17.44 8.76
CA LYS A 172 -3.15 16.16 8.70
C LYS A 172 -3.51 15.36 7.44
N SER A 173 -3.63 16.02 6.28
CA SER A 173 -3.66 15.32 4.99
C SER A 173 -2.27 14.71 4.72
N LEU A 174 -1.88 13.71 5.50
CA LEU A 174 -0.71 12.90 5.22
C LEU A 174 -0.99 12.22 3.87
N HIS A 175 -0.46 12.81 2.80
CA HIS A 175 -0.45 12.20 1.46
C HIS A 175 0.25 10.83 1.47
N HIS A 176 0.93 10.51 2.56
CA HIS A 176 1.48 9.23 2.91
C HIS A 176 1.89 9.22 4.39
N THR A 177 1.96 8.04 4.98
CA THR A 177 2.67 7.75 6.24
C THR A 177 3.96 7.02 5.90
N LEU A 178 5.05 7.30 6.61
CA LEU A 178 6.34 6.69 6.39
C LEU A 178 6.78 5.96 7.67
N TYR A 179 7.20 4.71 7.50
CA TYR A 179 7.72 3.87 8.56
C TYR A 179 9.14 3.46 8.22
N CYS A 180 10.09 3.66 9.13
CA CYS A 180 11.49 3.32 8.90
C CYS A 180 11.88 2.08 9.70
N ALA A 181 12.67 1.22 9.07
CA ALA A 181 13.29 0.09 9.74
C ALA A 181 14.61 0.54 10.37
N ASN A 182 15.09 -0.25 11.33
CA ASN A 182 16.48 -0.15 11.76
C ASN A 182 17.38 -0.81 10.70
N ASN A 183 18.10 0.00 9.92
CA ASN A 183 18.93 -0.47 8.79
C ASN A 183 20.02 -1.49 9.17
N SER A 184 20.32 -1.67 10.46
CA SER A 184 21.31 -2.65 10.93
C SER A 184 20.74 -4.07 11.09
N TYR A 185 19.42 -4.21 11.14
CA TYR A 185 18.79 -5.50 11.36
C TYR A 185 18.51 -6.21 10.04
N ALA A 186 19.08 -7.41 9.89
CA ALA A 186 18.84 -8.30 8.76
C ALA A 186 17.61 -9.16 9.09
N LEU A 187 16.51 -8.95 8.38
CA LEU A 187 15.24 -9.66 8.57
C LEU A 187 15.34 -11.12 8.08
N PRO A 188 15.33 -12.12 8.99
CA PRO A 188 15.30 -13.54 8.64
C PRO A 188 13.93 -13.94 8.08
N SER A 189 13.88 -15.08 7.37
CA SER A 189 12.61 -15.63 6.89
C SER A 189 11.73 -16.11 8.04
N GLY A 190 10.45 -15.78 8.01
CA GLY A 190 9.46 -16.15 9.03
C GLY A 190 9.55 -15.33 10.32
N GLU A 191 10.45 -14.35 10.38
CA GLU A 191 10.54 -13.37 11.47
C GLU A 191 9.87 -12.05 11.06
N GLU A 192 9.63 -11.20 12.05
CA GLU A 192 8.97 -9.91 11.90
C GLU A 192 9.88 -8.79 12.39
N ILE A 193 9.98 -7.71 11.61
CA ILE A 193 10.56 -6.43 12.07
C ILE A 193 9.48 -5.40 12.29
N PHE A 194 9.67 -4.58 13.30
CA PHE A 194 8.81 -3.44 13.58
C PHE A 194 9.43 -2.14 13.07
N LEU A 195 8.73 -1.48 12.16
CA LEU A 195 9.09 -0.18 11.60
C LEU A 195 8.33 0.93 12.34
N GLN A 196 9.04 2.01 12.69
CA GLN A 196 8.47 3.14 13.43
C GLN A 196 8.02 4.26 12.49
N GLU A 197 6.87 4.86 12.78
CA GLU A 197 6.37 6.04 12.07
C GLU A 197 7.33 7.24 12.26
N THR A 198 7.66 7.91 11.16
CA THR A 198 8.49 9.12 11.16
C THR A 198 8.29 9.93 9.88
N ASP A 199 8.64 11.21 9.91
CA ASP A 199 8.59 12.08 8.74
C ASP A 199 9.72 11.80 7.73
N PHE A 200 10.84 11.23 8.19
CA PHE A 200 12.03 11.01 7.37
C PHE A 200 12.82 9.76 7.81
N CYS A 201 13.28 8.97 6.84
CA CYS A 201 14.25 7.89 7.05
C CYS A 201 15.65 8.37 6.65
N PRO A 202 16.64 8.36 7.54
CA PRO A 202 18.02 8.66 7.18
C PRO A 202 18.59 7.66 6.16
N GLU A 203 19.29 8.17 5.14
CA GLU A 203 20.09 7.35 4.23
C GLU A 203 21.38 6.92 4.95
N TYR A 204 21.65 5.61 4.98
CA TYR A 204 22.90 5.03 5.51
C TYR A 204 23.53 4.06 4.49
#